data_AF-A0A7C6P6Z2-F1
#
_entry.id   AF-A0A7C6P6Z2-F1
#
_cell.length_a   1.000
_cell.length_b   1.000
_cell.length_c   1.000
_cell.angle_alpha   90.00
_cell.angle_beta   90.00
_cell.angle_gamma   90.00
#
_symmetry.space_group_name_H-M   'P 1'
#
loop_
_entity.id
_entity.type
_entity.pdbx_description
1 polymer ?
#
loop_
_entity_poly.entity_id
_entity_poly.type
_entity_poly.pdbx_seq_one_letter_code
_entity_poly.pdbx_strand_id
1 'polypeptide(L)'
;MYLVDKEVIHETFGKGSVVGYNDNYIKIDFESGVKKFIFPDVFGEYMTLVDQEAVNLVKMEIQKREEEKKKEKLRLRKDKALERERQHILEQKKTMQSRKVHPKQQAVFWCETGEEDKIFTEGRVFIGKVKSGKNKGQPRRLARINWKSGCLLTRREPGMPEKYRHILGVFMAEEGFNGQTCKDGYILAHPEYRLRLSEQESHKMLFWKYYMNKNFPTKITWNSGRQRYFDNIWMAQILQDIVSLKKKPEEREVAQRFFEYFCKVNHINGNKLPKANGALVQIQ
;
A
#
# COMPACT_ATOMS: atom_id res chain seq x y z
N MET A 1 -26.69 -5.61 -43.46
CA MET A 1 -27.75 -5.64 -44.49
C MET A 1 -28.37 -7.05 -44.58
N TYR A 2 -28.60 -7.74 -43.45
CA TYR A 2 -28.98 -9.17 -43.43
C TYR A 2 -30.35 -9.46 -42.80
N LEU A 3 -30.99 -8.46 -42.19
CA LEU A 3 -32.31 -8.60 -41.56
C LEU A 3 -33.43 -7.93 -42.35
N VAL A 4 -33.11 -7.03 -43.29
CA VAL A 4 -34.13 -6.39 -44.15
C VAL A 4 -34.78 -7.45 -45.04
N ASP A 5 -36.09 -7.35 -45.22
CA ASP A 5 -36.95 -8.29 -45.96
C ASP A 5 -37.10 -9.67 -45.31
N LYS A 6 -36.59 -9.89 -44.10
CA LYS A 6 -36.82 -11.13 -43.36
C LYS A 6 -38.19 -11.12 -42.67
N GLU A 7 -38.90 -12.25 -42.75
CA GLU A 7 -40.17 -12.46 -42.08
C GLU A 7 -39.94 -12.70 -40.57
N VAL A 8 -40.75 -12.03 -39.75
CA VAL A 8 -40.81 -12.20 -38.30
C VAL A 8 -42.21 -12.55 -37.85
N ILE A 9 -42.32 -13.18 -36.68
CA ILE A 9 -43.58 -13.41 -36.00
C ILE A 9 -43.48 -12.74 -34.63
N HIS A 10 -44.34 -11.75 -34.41
CA HIS A 10 -44.50 -11.08 -33.12
C HIS A 10 -45.73 -11.65 -32.40
N GLU A 11 -45.64 -11.87 -31.09
CA GLU A 11 -46.71 -12.54 -30.32
C GLU A 11 -48.08 -11.82 -30.43
N THR A 12 -48.09 -10.49 -30.34
CA THR A 12 -49.31 -9.67 -30.46
C THR A 12 -49.68 -9.25 -31.89
N PHE A 13 -48.69 -8.88 -32.72
CA PHE A 13 -48.94 -8.27 -34.03
C PHE A 13 -48.92 -9.25 -35.20
N GLY A 14 -48.66 -10.53 -34.92
CA GLY A 14 -48.62 -11.59 -35.92
C GLY A 14 -47.41 -11.47 -36.85
N LYS A 15 -47.60 -11.83 -38.11
CA LYS A 15 -46.54 -11.85 -39.12
C LYS A 15 -46.20 -10.45 -39.60
N GLY A 16 -44.92 -10.17 -39.78
CA GLY A 16 -44.45 -8.92 -40.34
C GLY A 16 -43.11 -9.05 -41.07
N SER A 17 -42.74 -7.99 -41.78
CA SER A 17 -41.54 -7.92 -42.63
C SER A 17 -40.61 -6.83 -42.12
N VAL A 18 -39.33 -7.13 -41.95
CA VAL A 18 -38.36 -6.11 -41.49
C VAL A 18 -38.08 -5.11 -42.60
N VAL A 19 -38.43 -3.83 -42.38
CA VAL A 19 -38.20 -2.75 -43.36
C VAL A 19 -36.91 -1.97 -43.11
N GLY A 20 -36.29 -2.14 -41.94
CA GLY A 20 -35.01 -1.50 -41.64
C GLY A 20 -34.60 -1.68 -40.19
N TYR A 21 -33.30 -1.64 -39.91
CA TYR A 21 -32.79 -1.71 -38.55
C TYR A 21 -31.47 -0.92 -38.42
N ASN A 22 -31.15 -0.55 -37.19
CA ASN A 22 -29.85 -0.05 -36.78
C ASN A 22 -29.47 -0.68 -35.44
N ASP A 23 -28.38 -0.22 -34.85
CA ASP A 23 -27.88 -0.79 -33.60
C ASP A 23 -28.92 -0.72 -32.47
N ASN A 24 -29.76 0.31 -32.40
CA ASN A 24 -30.67 0.47 -31.26
C ASN A 24 -32.10 -0.01 -31.54
N TYR A 25 -32.54 -0.03 -32.79
CA TYR A 25 -33.93 -0.28 -33.13
C TYR A 25 -34.13 -1.03 -34.45
N ILE A 26 -35.22 -1.79 -34.51
CA ILE A 26 -35.72 -2.46 -35.71
C ILE A 26 -37.12 -1.96 -36.05
N LYS A 27 -37.38 -1.76 -37.35
CA LYS A 27 -38.66 -1.35 -37.90
C LYS A 27 -39.25 -2.50 -38.70
N ILE A 28 -40.51 -2.79 -38.47
CA ILE A 28 -41.19 -3.98 -38.99
C ILE A 28 -42.55 -3.55 -39.47
N ASP A 29 -42.88 -3.93 -40.70
CA ASP A 29 -44.17 -3.70 -41.32
C ASP A 29 -45.10 -4.88 -41.04
N PHE A 30 -46.21 -4.60 -40.35
CA PHE A 30 -47.28 -5.56 -40.08
C PHE A 30 -48.54 -5.12 -40.85
N GLU A 31 -49.55 -5.97 -40.86
CA GLU A 31 -50.88 -5.59 -41.39
C GLU A 31 -51.46 -4.36 -40.65
N SER A 32 -51.10 -4.18 -39.38
CA SER A 32 -51.46 -3.00 -38.57
C SER A 32 -50.58 -1.76 -38.78
N GLY A 33 -49.65 -1.82 -39.74
CA GLY A 33 -48.69 -0.78 -40.09
C GLY A 33 -47.30 -0.94 -39.47
N VAL A 34 -46.39 -0.04 -39.86
CA VAL A 34 -44.97 -0.08 -39.45
C VAL A 34 -44.80 0.25 -37.97
N LYS A 35 -44.20 -0.67 -37.22
CA LYS A 35 -43.87 -0.52 -35.79
C LYS A 35 -42.37 -0.57 -35.56
N LYS A 36 -41.91 0.07 -34.48
CA LYS A 36 -40.50 0.19 -34.10
C LYS A 36 -40.26 -0.46 -32.75
N PHE A 37 -39.24 -1.31 -32.64
CA PHE A 37 -38.86 -2.03 -31.43
C PHE A 37 -37.37 -1.86 -31.11
N ILE A 38 -36.98 -2.17 -29.87
CA ILE A 38 -35.58 -2.11 -29.43
C ILE A 38 -34.84 -3.33 -29.99
N PHE A 39 -33.75 -3.09 -30.72
CA PHE A 39 -32.92 -4.14 -31.31
C PHE A 39 -31.65 -4.35 -30.48
N PRO A 40 -31.18 -5.60 -30.29
CA PRO A 40 -31.82 -6.87 -30.61
C PRO A 40 -32.79 -7.34 -29.50
N ASP A 41 -32.97 -6.59 -28.43
CA ASP A 41 -33.67 -6.99 -27.20
C ASP A 41 -35.14 -7.43 -27.39
N VAL A 42 -35.81 -7.01 -28.48
CA VAL A 42 -37.17 -7.48 -28.83
C VAL A 42 -37.22 -8.96 -29.22
N PHE A 43 -36.11 -9.49 -29.75
CA PHE A 43 -36.02 -10.88 -30.17
C PHE A 43 -35.72 -11.80 -28.99
N GLY A 44 -36.46 -12.91 -28.91
CA GLY A 44 -36.34 -13.90 -27.83
C GLY A 44 -37.61 -14.02 -27.00
N GLU A 45 -38.08 -12.91 -26.41
CA GLU A 45 -39.31 -12.90 -25.58
C GLU A 45 -40.56 -12.56 -26.39
N TYR A 46 -40.50 -11.59 -27.31
CA TYR A 46 -41.71 -11.07 -27.99
C TYR A 46 -41.74 -11.32 -29.50
N MET A 47 -40.61 -11.74 -30.08
CA MET A 47 -40.46 -11.86 -31.53
C MET A 47 -39.48 -12.95 -31.96
N THR A 48 -39.86 -13.68 -33.00
CA THR A 48 -39.04 -14.72 -33.63
C THR A 48 -38.82 -14.44 -35.12
N LEU A 49 -37.64 -14.80 -35.63
CA LEU A 49 -37.31 -14.76 -37.06
C LEU A 49 -37.59 -16.12 -37.67
N VAL A 50 -38.12 -16.13 -38.89
CA VAL A 50 -38.36 -17.38 -39.65
C VAL A 50 -37.05 -17.92 -40.26
N ASP A 51 -36.14 -17.02 -40.62
CA ASP A 51 -34.86 -17.36 -41.25
C ASP A 51 -33.80 -17.78 -40.21
N GLN A 52 -33.25 -18.98 -40.39
CA GLN A 52 -32.34 -19.59 -39.41
C GLN A 52 -30.96 -18.89 -39.32
N GLU A 53 -30.47 -18.30 -40.41
CA GLU A 53 -29.23 -17.50 -40.40
C GLU A 53 -29.44 -16.18 -39.66
N ALA A 54 -30.58 -15.54 -39.90
CA ALA A 54 -31.00 -14.33 -39.20
C ALA A 54 -31.18 -14.56 -37.70
N VAL A 55 -31.76 -15.70 -37.30
CA VAL A 55 -31.85 -16.12 -35.88
C VAL A 55 -30.46 -16.22 -35.24
N ASN A 56 -29.49 -16.84 -35.92
CA ASN A 56 -28.14 -17.02 -35.38
C ASN A 56 -27.41 -15.67 -35.21
N LEU A 57 -27.55 -14.77 -36.19
CA LEU A 57 -27.00 -13.41 -36.11
C LEU A 57 -27.55 -12.63 -34.92
N VAL A 58 -28.87 -12.65 -34.72
CA VAL A 58 -29.51 -11.97 -33.60
C VAL A 58 -29.06 -12.57 -32.26
N LYS A 59 -28.95 -13.90 -32.16
CA LYS A 59 -28.41 -14.56 -30.95
C LYS A 59 -26.98 -14.13 -30.63
N MET A 60 -26.11 -14.05 -31.64
CA MET A 60 -24.72 -13.57 -31.46
C MET A 60 -24.68 -12.13 -30.96
N GLU A 61 -25.54 -11.25 -31.50
CA GLU A 61 -25.59 -9.84 -31.08
C GLU A 61 -26.13 -9.69 -29.65
N ILE A 62 -27.14 -10.47 -29.26
CA ILE A 62 -27.64 -10.54 -27.87
C ILE A 62 -26.51 -11.00 -26.93
N GLN A 63 -25.83 -12.09 -27.27
CA GLN A 63 -24.75 -12.62 -26.45
C GLN A 63 -23.60 -11.62 -26.28
N LYS A 64 -23.19 -10.96 -27.37
CA LYS A 64 -22.15 -9.92 -27.35
C LYS A 64 -22.52 -8.77 -26.41
N ARG A 65 -23.76 -8.26 -26.49
CA ARG A 65 -24.25 -7.22 -25.57
C ARG A 65 -24.29 -7.67 -24.11
N GLU A 66 -24.67 -8.91 -23.85
CA GLU A 66 -24.64 -9.46 -22.50
C GLU A 66 -23.21 -9.56 -21.95
N GLU A 67 -22.25 -9.99 -22.76
CA GLU A 67 -20.84 -10.06 -22.38
C GLU A 67 -20.26 -8.67 -22.11
N GLU A 68 -20.58 -7.67 -22.95
CA GLU A 68 -20.21 -6.28 -22.73
C GLU A 68 -20.82 -5.73 -21.44
N LYS A 69 -22.12 -5.94 -21.20
CA LYS A 69 -22.80 -5.57 -19.94
C LYS A 69 -22.16 -6.25 -18.73
N LYS A 70 -21.74 -7.53 -18.83
CA LYS A 70 -21.04 -8.26 -17.76
C LYS A 70 -19.65 -7.68 -17.50
N LYS A 71 -18.87 -7.40 -18.55
CA LYS A 71 -17.54 -6.77 -18.44
C LYS A 71 -17.63 -5.40 -17.80
N GLU A 72 -18.59 -4.57 -18.21
CA GLU A 72 -18.77 -3.23 -17.66
C GLU A 72 -19.25 -3.26 -16.20
N LYS A 73 -20.19 -4.14 -15.85
CA LYS A 73 -20.57 -4.38 -14.43
C LYS A 73 -19.37 -4.82 -13.59
N LEU A 74 -18.50 -5.67 -14.13
CA LEU A 74 -17.30 -6.12 -13.43
C LEU A 74 -16.30 -4.98 -13.24
N ARG A 75 -16.07 -4.14 -14.25
CA ARG A 75 -15.22 -2.93 -14.15
C ARG A 75 -15.76 -1.98 -13.08
N LEU A 76 -17.05 -1.64 -13.14
CA LEU A 76 -17.69 -0.77 -12.16
C LEU A 76 -17.63 -1.33 -10.74
N ARG A 77 -17.74 -2.65 -10.56
CA ARG A 77 -17.56 -3.30 -9.25
C ARG A 77 -16.12 -3.17 -8.74
N LYS A 78 -15.12 -3.39 -9.60
CA LYS A 78 -13.70 -3.22 -9.25
C LYS A 78 -13.38 -1.76 -8.88
N ASP A 79 -13.86 -0.81 -9.66
CA ASP A 79 -13.63 0.61 -9.41
C ASP A 79 -14.29 1.07 -8.10
N LYS A 80 -15.54 0.65 -7.84
CA LYS A 80 -16.21 0.89 -6.55
C LYS A 80 -15.48 0.25 -5.37
N ALA A 81 -14.92 -0.95 -5.54
CA ALA A 81 -14.14 -1.61 -4.48
C ALA A 81 -12.84 -0.84 -4.19
N LEU A 82 -12.13 -0.42 -5.24
CA LEU A 82 -10.93 0.39 -5.12
C LEU A 82 -11.21 1.75 -4.47
N GLU A 83 -12.31 2.40 -4.83
CA GLU A 83 -12.71 3.67 -4.22
C GLU A 83 -13.07 3.51 -2.74
N ARG A 84 -13.80 2.44 -2.38
CA ARG A 84 -14.07 2.11 -0.96
C ARG A 84 -12.77 1.87 -0.18
N GLU A 85 -11.81 1.17 -0.77
CA GLU A 85 -10.50 0.95 -0.15
C GLU A 85 -9.74 2.27 0.04
N ARG A 86 -9.70 3.13 -0.97
CA ARG A 86 -9.13 4.49 -0.88
C ARG A 86 -9.79 5.32 0.21
N GLN A 87 -11.12 5.30 0.28
CA GLN A 87 -11.88 6.06 1.25
C GLN A 87 -11.66 5.52 2.68
N HIS A 88 -11.61 4.20 2.83
CA HIS A 88 -11.25 3.56 4.10
C HIS A 88 -9.83 3.96 4.55
N ILE A 89 -8.86 3.94 3.64
CA ILE A 89 -7.48 4.39 3.92
C ILE A 89 -7.49 5.86 4.34
N LEU A 90 -8.26 6.72 3.65
CA LEU A 90 -8.36 8.14 3.95
C LEU A 90 -8.99 8.41 5.33
N GLU A 91 -10.06 7.70 5.70
CA GLU A 91 -10.70 7.79 7.01
C GLU A 91 -9.78 7.30 8.14
N GLN A 92 -9.06 6.20 7.91
CA GLN A 92 -8.02 5.74 8.82
C GLN A 92 -6.92 6.80 8.97
N LYS A 93 -6.45 7.39 7.87
CA LYS A 93 -5.47 8.49 7.89
C LYS A 93 -5.98 9.66 8.72
N LYS A 94 -7.21 10.16 8.51
CA LYS A 94 -7.80 11.26 9.29
C LYS A 94 -7.84 10.97 10.79
N THR A 95 -8.32 9.77 11.15
CA THR A 95 -8.41 9.32 12.55
C THR A 95 -7.03 9.17 13.20
N MET A 96 -6.01 8.77 12.42
CA MET A 96 -4.63 8.65 12.90
C MET A 96 -3.88 10.00 12.90
N GLN A 97 -4.27 10.96 12.06
CA GLN A 97 -3.70 12.30 12.03
C GLN A 97 -4.06 13.08 13.29
N SER A 98 -5.31 12.97 13.79
CA SER A 98 -5.77 13.66 15.00
C SER A 98 -5.21 13.08 16.30
N ARG A 99 -4.71 11.83 16.28
CA ARG A 99 -4.10 11.20 17.47
C ARG A 99 -2.77 11.85 17.81
N LYS A 100 -2.61 12.22 19.08
CA LYS A 100 -1.35 12.69 19.67
C LYS A 100 -0.25 11.66 19.40
N VAL A 101 0.82 12.10 18.74
CA VAL A 101 1.97 11.24 18.44
C VAL A 101 2.67 10.88 19.75
N HIS A 102 2.87 9.59 20.00
CA HIS A 102 3.59 9.13 21.18
C HIS A 102 5.07 9.51 21.06
N PRO A 103 5.76 9.98 22.12
CA PRO A 103 7.16 10.41 22.02
C PRO A 103 8.13 9.29 21.64
N LYS A 104 7.77 8.02 21.93
CA LYS A 104 8.50 6.80 21.57
C LYS A 104 7.69 5.95 20.61
N GLN A 105 7.53 6.41 19.38
CA GLN A 105 6.73 5.73 18.35
C GLN A 105 7.58 5.11 17.25
N GLN A 106 8.89 5.23 17.34
CA GLN A 106 9.80 4.69 16.34
C GLN A 106 10.28 3.30 16.75
N ALA A 107 10.73 2.49 15.81
CA ALA A 107 11.32 1.18 16.10
C ALA A 107 12.75 1.09 15.57
N VAL A 108 13.62 0.48 16.36
CA VAL A 108 14.95 0.05 15.92
C VAL A 108 15.03 -1.46 15.95
N PHE A 109 15.58 -2.05 14.90
CA PHE A 109 15.75 -3.48 14.70
C PHE A 109 17.24 -3.84 14.70
N TRP A 110 17.54 -4.97 15.33
CA TRP A 110 18.80 -5.69 15.17
C TRP A 110 18.65 -6.66 14.01
N CYS A 111 19.38 -6.39 12.93
CA CYS A 111 19.50 -7.24 11.75
C CYS A 111 20.62 -8.26 11.90
N GLU A 112 20.33 -9.48 11.45
CA GLU A 112 21.36 -10.51 11.23
C GLU A 112 22.17 -10.18 9.97
N THR A 113 23.36 -10.76 9.83
CA THR A 113 24.24 -10.53 8.67
C THR A 113 23.53 -10.92 7.36
N GLY A 114 23.45 -9.99 6.41
CA GLY A 114 22.79 -10.18 5.11
C GLY A 114 21.27 -10.09 5.14
N GLU A 115 20.66 -9.88 6.32
CA GLU A 115 19.21 -9.69 6.43
C GLU A 115 18.76 -8.36 5.80
N GLU A 116 19.61 -7.33 5.87
CA GLU A 116 19.33 -6.01 5.32
C GLU A 116 19.02 -6.05 3.81
N ASP A 117 19.69 -6.92 3.05
CA ASP A 117 19.45 -7.10 1.62
C ASP A 117 18.02 -7.55 1.36
N LYS A 118 17.55 -8.54 2.12
CA LYS A 118 16.18 -9.04 2.02
C LYS A 118 15.17 -7.98 2.43
N ILE A 119 15.44 -7.23 3.50
CA ILE A 119 14.52 -6.17 3.96
C ILE A 119 14.36 -5.08 2.90
N PHE A 120 15.45 -4.63 2.27
CA PHE A 120 15.36 -3.57 1.24
C PHE A 120 14.83 -4.08 -0.10
N THR A 121 15.04 -5.36 -0.43
CA THR A 121 14.52 -5.98 -1.65
C THR A 121 13.03 -6.29 -1.53
N GLU A 122 12.60 -6.93 -0.44
CA GLU A 122 11.20 -7.29 -0.20
C GLU A 122 10.37 -6.11 0.34
N GLY A 123 11.01 -5.05 0.83
CA GLY A 123 10.33 -3.88 1.39
C GLY A 123 9.55 -4.19 2.66
N ARG A 124 10.05 -5.10 3.51
CA ARG A 124 9.38 -5.45 4.78
C ARG A 124 10.35 -5.96 5.83
N VAL A 125 10.03 -5.75 7.10
CA VAL A 125 10.78 -6.32 8.23
C VAL A 125 9.89 -7.18 9.10
N PHE A 126 10.37 -8.36 9.48
CA PHE A 126 9.70 -9.20 10.46
C PHE A 126 9.99 -8.73 11.88
N ILE A 127 8.93 -8.55 12.68
CA ILE A 127 8.98 -8.06 14.06
C ILE A 127 9.63 -9.09 15.01
N GLY A 128 9.56 -10.36 14.66
CA GLY A 128 10.02 -11.48 15.49
C GLY A 128 8.87 -12.18 16.23
N LYS A 129 9.19 -13.31 16.86
CA LYS A 129 8.21 -14.16 17.56
C LYS A 129 8.21 -13.92 19.07
N VAL A 130 7.08 -14.21 19.70
CA VAL A 130 6.98 -14.27 21.16
C VAL A 130 7.81 -15.46 21.65
N LYS A 131 8.70 -15.25 22.62
CA LYS A 131 9.67 -16.25 23.06
C LYS A 131 9.15 -17.19 24.17
N SER A 132 8.09 -16.80 24.88
CA SER A 132 7.58 -17.51 26.06
C SER A 132 6.09 -17.24 26.30
N GLY A 133 5.48 -18.01 27.20
CA GLY A 133 4.06 -17.89 27.56
C GLY A 133 3.10 -18.53 26.55
N LYS A 134 1.79 -18.31 26.75
CA LYS A 134 0.70 -18.91 25.96
C LYS A 134 0.80 -18.63 24.45
N ASN A 135 1.38 -17.49 24.08
CA ASN A 135 1.53 -17.08 22.68
C ASN A 135 2.91 -17.39 22.09
N LYS A 136 3.73 -18.24 22.73
CA LYS A 136 5.06 -18.63 22.24
C LYS A 136 4.99 -19.07 20.77
N GLY A 137 5.93 -18.58 19.97
CA GLY A 137 6.01 -18.88 18.53
C GLY A 137 5.13 -17.99 17.64
N GLN A 138 4.10 -17.34 18.19
CA GLN A 138 3.28 -16.40 17.41
C GLN A 138 4.05 -15.11 17.10
N PRO A 139 3.73 -14.43 15.98
CA PRO A 139 4.31 -13.13 15.68
C PRO A 139 4.05 -12.10 16.79
N ARG A 140 5.07 -11.31 17.12
CA ARG A 140 4.92 -10.17 18.04
C ARG A 140 4.17 -9.04 17.35
N ARG A 141 3.44 -8.27 18.16
CA ARG A 141 2.79 -7.02 17.74
C ARG A 141 3.50 -5.82 18.33
N LEU A 142 3.75 -4.81 17.52
CA LEU A 142 4.24 -3.51 17.99
C LEU A 142 3.12 -2.48 17.98
N ALA A 143 2.27 -2.54 19.01
CA ALA A 143 1.06 -1.71 19.15
C ALA A 143 1.26 -0.19 19.01
N ARG A 144 2.49 0.33 19.18
CA ARG A 144 2.77 1.77 19.00
C ARG A 144 3.13 2.14 17.56
N ILE A 145 3.59 1.19 16.75
CA ILE A 145 4.01 1.48 15.37
C ILE A 145 2.77 1.67 14.50
N ASN A 146 2.82 2.69 13.66
CA ASN A 146 1.85 3.00 12.62
C ASN A 146 2.58 3.69 11.45
N TRP A 147 1.87 4.10 10.40
CA TRP A 147 2.44 4.80 9.23
C TRP A 147 3.29 6.05 9.54
N LYS A 148 3.16 6.69 10.72
CA LYS A 148 4.03 7.81 11.15
C LYS A 148 5.38 7.34 11.72
N SER A 149 5.62 6.04 11.74
CA SER A 149 6.77 5.42 12.43
C SER A 149 7.83 5.01 11.42
N GLY A 150 9.07 5.39 11.66
CA GLY A 150 10.25 4.87 10.99
C GLY A 150 10.81 3.64 11.70
N CYS A 151 11.30 2.71 10.89
CA CYS A 151 12.00 1.49 11.24
C CYS A 151 13.48 1.67 10.93
N LEU A 152 14.30 1.80 11.98
CA LEU A 152 15.76 1.88 11.88
C LEU A 152 16.35 0.47 11.87
N LEU A 153 17.25 0.19 10.94
CA LEU A 153 17.94 -1.09 10.84
C LEU A 153 19.37 -0.91 11.36
N THR A 154 19.80 -1.78 12.28
CA THR A 154 21.13 -1.72 12.88
C THR A 154 21.78 -3.08 12.91
N ARG A 155 23.11 -3.11 12.83
CA ARG A 155 23.90 -4.32 13.05
C ARG A 155 25.08 -4.01 13.96
N ARG A 156 25.53 -5.07 14.64
CA ARG A 156 26.81 -5.12 15.33
C ARG A 156 27.52 -6.36 14.85
N GLU A 157 28.76 -6.22 14.42
CA GLU A 157 29.56 -7.35 13.99
C GLU A 157 29.85 -8.32 15.16
N PRO A 158 29.90 -9.64 14.91
CA PRO A 158 30.27 -10.62 15.91
C PRO A 158 31.61 -10.27 16.59
N GLY A 159 31.69 -10.44 17.91
CA GLY A 159 32.89 -10.11 18.69
C GLY A 159 33.13 -8.62 18.97
N MET A 160 32.44 -7.70 18.27
CA MET A 160 32.63 -6.27 18.48
C MET A 160 31.87 -5.75 19.72
N PRO A 161 32.42 -4.78 20.46
CA PRO A 161 31.70 -4.05 21.50
C PRO A 161 30.41 -3.39 21.00
N GLU A 162 29.37 -3.30 21.84
CA GLU A 162 28.08 -2.71 21.44
C GLU A 162 28.20 -1.25 20.99
N LYS A 163 29.17 -0.48 21.50
CA LYS A 163 29.40 0.91 21.08
C LYS A 163 29.63 1.07 19.57
N TYR A 164 30.02 0.00 18.87
CA TYR A 164 30.22 -0.02 17.42
C TYR A 164 29.01 -0.50 16.62
N ARG A 165 27.85 -0.70 17.26
CA ARG A 165 26.59 -0.95 16.55
C ARG A 165 26.31 0.24 15.62
N HIS A 166 26.19 -0.06 14.34
CA HIS A 166 26.03 0.91 13.28
C HIS A 166 24.67 0.80 12.61
N ILE A 167 24.24 1.88 11.97
CA ILE A 167 22.97 2.00 11.26
C ILE A 167 23.15 1.55 9.82
N LEU A 168 22.35 0.58 9.37
CA LEU A 168 22.35 0.07 7.99
C LEU A 168 21.45 0.89 7.07
N GLY A 169 20.41 1.50 7.66
CA GLY A 169 19.42 2.27 6.93
C GLY A 169 18.13 2.43 7.71
N VAL A 170 17.15 3.05 7.07
CA VAL A 170 15.88 3.43 7.68
C VAL A 170 14.76 3.45 6.63
N PHE A 171 13.54 3.10 7.02
CA PHE A 171 12.35 3.29 6.19
C PHE A 171 11.14 3.68 7.03
N MET A 172 10.18 4.40 6.44
CA MET A 172 8.86 4.62 7.06
C MET A 172 7.99 3.40 6.91
N ALA A 173 7.19 3.07 7.93
CA ALA A 173 6.10 2.12 7.76
C ALA A 173 5.15 2.59 6.66
N GLU A 174 4.62 1.65 5.88
CA GLU A 174 3.69 1.93 4.78
C GLU A 174 2.45 2.69 5.25
N GLU A 175 1.87 3.48 4.36
CA GLU A 175 0.60 4.15 4.61
C GLU A 175 -0.49 3.14 5.02
N GLY A 176 -1.28 3.48 6.05
CA GLY A 176 -2.30 2.58 6.58
C GLY A 176 -1.77 1.50 7.55
N PHE A 177 -0.45 1.33 7.69
CA PHE A 177 0.09 0.38 8.66
C PHE A 177 -0.35 0.71 10.10
N ASN A 178 -0.82 -0.32 10.82
CA ASN A 178 -1.21 -0.24 12.22
C ASN A 178 -0.73 -1.48 13.00
N GLY A 179 0.25 -1.28 13.87
CA GLY A 179 0.86 -2.33 14.66
C GLY A 179 -0.03 -2.93 15.74
N GLN A 180 -1.19 -2.34 16.06
CA GLN A 180 -2.19 -2.95 16.96
C GLN A 180 -2.92 -4.11 16.27
N THR A 181 -3.19 -3.97 14.96
CA THR A 181 -3.97 -4.92 14.17
C THR A 181 -3.10 -5.83 13.30
N CYS A 182 -1.77 -5.63 13.28
CA CYS A 182 -0.81 -6.50 12.60
C CYS A 182 -0.88 -7.94 13.14
N LYS A 183 -1.14 -8.91 12.25
CA LYS A 183 -1.30 -10.34 12.59
C LYS A 183 -0.14 -11.21 12.12
N ASP A 184 0.41 -10.91 10.95
CA ASP A 184 1.50 -11.64 10.31
C ASP A 184 2.88 -11.32 10.89
N GLY A 185 3.00 -10.19 11.59
CA GLY A 185 4.24 -9.73 12.21
C GLY A 185 5.19 -9.03 11.25
N TYR A 186 4.72 -8.58 10.08
CA TYR A 186 5.52 -7.79 9.15
C TYR A 186 5.14 -6.32 9.22
N ILE A 187 6.16 -5.46 9.11
CA ILE A 187 5.99 -4.03 8.84
C ILE A 187 6.45 -3.81 7.41
N LEU A 188 5.52 -3.39 6.56
CA LEU A 188 5.81 -3.03 5.17
C LEU A 188 6.47 -1.65 5.14
N ALA A 189 7.45 -1.50 4.25
CA ALA A 189 8.18 -0.26 4.04
C ALA A 189 7.44 0.62 3.05
N HIS A 190 7.41 1.92 3.32
CA HIS A 190 6.91 2.92 2.41
C HIS A 190 7.76 2.91 1.13
N PRO A 191 7.14 2.96 -0.07
CA PRO A 191 7.86 2.83 -1.34
C PRO A 191 8.90 3.95 -1.57
N GLU A 192 8.56 5.18 -1.18
CA GLU A 192 9.41 6.37 -1.35
C GLU A 192 10.36 6.65 -0.17
N TYR A 193 9.86 6.59 1.07
CA TYR A 193 10.62 6.98 2.26
C TYR A 193 11.43 5.80 2.82
N ARG A 194 12.47 5.42 2.08
CA ARG A 194 13.42 4.36 2.44
C ARG A 194 14.84 4.73 2.03
N LEU A 195 15.79 4.54 2.93
CA LEU A 195 17.21 4.86 2.75
C LEU A 195 18.04 3.67 3.18
N ARG A 196 18.90 3.21 2.27
CA ARG A 196 19.96 2.24 2.54
C ARG A 196 21.29 2.97 2.57
N LEU A 197 22.08 2.76 3.61
CA LEU A 197 23.44 3.29 3.70
C LEU A 197 24.42 2.33 3.05
N SER A 198 25.42 2.87 2.37
CA SER A 198 26.60 2.08 1.98
C SER A 198 27.37 1.64 3.21
N GLU A 199 28.23 0.64 3.08
CA GLU A 199 29.06 0.17 4.20
C GLU A 199 29.88 1.30 4.83
N GLN A 200 30.49 2.17 4.01
CA GLN A 200 31.28 3.29 4.49
C GLN A 200 30.44 4.36 5.22
N GLU A 201 29.21 4.61 4.76
CA GLU A 201 28.27 5.52 5.42
C GLU A 201 27.77 4.93 6.74
N SER A 202 27.42 3.65 6.72
CA SER A 202 26.93 2.89 7.87
C SER A 202 27.91 2.95 9.05
N HIS A 203 29.20 2.69 8.80
CA HIS A 203 30.25 2.75 9.84
C HIS A 203 30.41 4.14 10.49
N LYS A 204 30.01 5.22 9.82
CA LYS A 204 30.02 6.58 10.38
C LYS A 204 28.78 6.89 11.24
N MET A 205 27.76 6.05 11.15
CA MET A 205 26.46 6.24 11.79
C MET A 205 26.28 5.27 12.96
N LEU A 206 27.01 5.52 14.05
CA LEU A 206 26.91 4.71 15.28
C LEU A 206 25.57 4.94 16.00
N PHE A 207 24.83 3.86 16.26
CA PHE A 207 23.51 3.92 16.90
C PHE A 207 23.55 4.55 18.30
N TRP A 208 24.58 4.22 19.08
CA TRP A 208 24.73 4.70 20.46
C TRP A 208 25.12 6.17 20.57
N LYS A 209 25.45 6.84 19.45
CA LYS A 209 25.56 8.31 19.40
C LYS A 209 24.21 8.98 19.70
N TYR A 210 23.10 8.34 19.33
CA TYR A 210 21.76 8.90 19.44
C TYR A 210 20.99 8.30 20.61
N TYR A 211 21.02 6.97 20.74
CA TYR A 211 20.21 6.26 21.72
C TYR A 211 20.84 6.29 23.12
N MET A 212 19.99 6.49 24.13
CA MET A 212 20.36 6.40 25.54
C MET A 212 19.23 5.79 26.36
N ASN A 213 19.56 4.87 27.26
CA ASN A 213 18.60 4.45 28.27
C ASN A 213 18.53 5.51 29.37
N LYS A 214 17.39 6.20 29.52
CA LYS A 214 17.22 7.27 30.52
C LYS A 214 17.49 6.81 31.96
N ASN A 215 17.25 5.54 32.28
CA ASN A 215 17.50 4.99 33.62
C ASN A 215 18.97 4.62 33.82
N PHE A 216 19.70 4.36 32.74
CA PHE A 216 21.12 4.00 32.77
C PHE A 216 21.86 4.72 31.63
N PRO A 217 22.07 6.05 31.74
CA PRO A 217 22.55 6.90 30.64
C PRO A 217 23.87 6.46 30.00
N THR A 218 24.79 5.94 30.80
CA THR A 218 26.13 5.50 30.36
C THR A 218 26.18 4.02 29.96
N LYS A 219 25.06 3.29 30.06
CA LYS A 219 25.05 1.85 29.77
C LYS A 219 24.83 1.56 28.29
N ILE A 220 25.89 1.09 27.62
CA ILE A 220 25.87 0.69 26.21
C ILE A 220 25.62 -0.82 26.09
N THR A 221 24.38 -1.27 26.29
CA THR A 221 24.00 -2.67 26.12
C THR A 221 22.65 -2.87 25.42
N TRP A 222 22.63 -3.71 24.38
CA TRP A 222 21.40 -4.10 23.69
C TRP A 222 20.60 -5.18 24.45
N ASN A 223 21.20 -5.92 25.38
CA ASN A 223 20.56 -7.02 26.13
C ASN A 223 19.80 -8.00 25.21
N SER A 224 18.48 -8.10 25.38
CA SER A 224 17.62 -9.03 24.65
C SER A 224 16.63 -8.32 23.72
N GLY A 225 16.10 -9.09 22.78
CA GLY A 225 15.07 -8.68 21.84
C GLY A 225 15.63 -8.30 20.47
N ARG A 226 14.82 -8.53 19.44
CA ARG A 226 15.15 -8.16 18.06
C ARG A 226 14.91 -6.68 17.78
N GLN A 227 14.00 -6.05 18.53
CA GLN A 227 13.62 -4.67 18.31
C GLN A 227 13.32 -3.94 19.62
N ARG A 228 13.35 -2.62 19.58
CA ARG A 228 12.93 -1.74 20.67
C ARG A 228 12.22 -0.50 20.13
N TYR A 229 11.31 0.02 20.95
CA TYR A 229 10.82 1.38 20.74
C TYR A 229 11.89 2.40 21.13
N PHE A 230 11.97 3.49 20.36
CA PHE A 230 12.88 4.59 20.65
C PHE A 230 12.25 5.94 20.26
N ASP A 231 12.85 7.04 20.77
CA ASP A 231 12.26 8.37 20.72
C ASP A 231 12.21 8.96 19.29
N ASN A 232 11.15 9.73 18.99
CA ASN A 232 10.96 10.35 17.67
C ASN A 232 12.06 11.36 17.35
N ILE A 233 12.56 12.06 18.38
CA ILE A 233 13.67 13.02 18.24
C ILE A 233 14.95 12.32 17.80
N TRP A 234 15.25 11.13 18.32
CA TRP A 234 16.44 10.38 17.90
C TRP A 234 16.37 9.97 16.43
N MET A 235 15.19 9.56 15.95
CA MET A 235 15.00 9.28 14.53
C MET A 235 15.21 10.53 13.66
N ALA A 236 14.67 11.67 14.08
CA ALA A 236 14.86 12.94 13.36
C ALA A 236 16.34 13.35 13.29
N GLN A 237 17.08 13.22 14.40
CA GLN A 237 18.52 13.46 14.45
C GLN A 237 19.29 12.54 13.49
N ILE A 238 18.95 11.25 13.48
CA ILE A 238 19.56 10.28 12.56
C ILE A 238 19.31 10.68 11.11
N LEU A 239 18.08 11.02 10.74
CA LEU A 239 17.75 11.44 9.38
C LEU A 239 18.49 12.72 8.97
N GLN A 240 18.58 13.71 9.86
CA GLN A 240 19.35 14.94 9.63
C GLN A 240 20.84 14.67 9.41
N ASP A 241 21.42 13.76 10.21
CA ASP A 241 22.82 13.36 10.04
C ASP A 241 23.03 12.55 8.75
N ILE A 242 22.05 11.75 8.31
CA ILE A 242 22.09 11.06 7.01
C ILE A 242 22.08 12.08 5.86
N VAL A 243 21.26 13.14 5.91
CA VAL A 243 21.30 14.22 4.91
C VAL A 243 22.70 14.81 4.80
N SER A 244 23.30 15.13 5.95
CA SER A 244 24.65 15.72 6.02
C SER A 244 25.74 14.76 5.52
N LEU A 245 25.52 13.45 5.69
CA LEU A 245 26.43 12.40 5.25
C LEU A 245 26.41 12.20 3.73
N LYS A 246 25.27 12.43 3.06
CA LYS A 246 25.13 12.25 1.61
C LYS A 246 25.94 13.30 0.84
N LYS A 247 26.91 12.81 0.04
CA LYS A 247 27.79 13.65 -0.78
C LYS A 247 27.16 14.02 -2.12
N LYS A 248 26.45 13.08 -2.76
CA LYS A 248 25.83 13.32 -4.06
C LYS A 248 24.56 14.17 -3.90
N PRO A 249 24.34 15.18 -4.76
CA PRO A 249 23.16 16.04 -4.68
C PRO A 249 21.83 15.26 -4.70
N GLU A 250 21.68 14.29 -5.61
CA GLU A 250 20.46 13.49 -5.75
C GLU A 250 20.16 12.65 -4.50
N GLU A 251 21.17 11.94 -3.98
CA GLU A 251 21.01 11.14 -2.74
C GLU A 251 20.69 12.03 -1.53
N ARG A 252 21.30 13.22 -1.47
CA ARG A 252 21.03 14.21 -0.42
C ARG A 252 19.60 14.72 -0.52
N GLU A 253 19.10 15.00 -1.71
CA GLU A 253 17.73 15.47 -1.92
C GLU A 253 16.72 14.40 -1.48
N VAL A 254 16.94 13.13 -1.84
CA VAL A 254 16.10 12.02 -1.38
C VAL A 254 16.11 11.92 0.16
N ALA A 255 17.29 12.02 0.78
CA ALA A 255 17.40 12.00 2.23
C ALA A 255 16.70 13.21 2.89
N GLN A 256 16.81 14.39 2.27
CA GLN A 256 16.21 15.63 2.74
C GLN A 256 14.68 15.54 2.70
N ARG A 257 14.10 15.08 1.59
CA ARG A 257 12.65 14.86 1.47
C ARG A 257 12.14 13.89 2.52
N PHE A 258 12.89 12.82 2.80
CA PHE A 258 12.52 11.90 3.89
C PHE A 258 12.58 12.61 5.24
N PHE A 259 13.67 13.29 5.58
CA PHE A 259 13.78 14.04 6.84
C PHE A 259 12.59 15.01 7.05
N GLU A 260 12.25 15.80 6.02
CA GLU A 260 11.14 16.74 6.06
C GLU A 260 9.79 16.05 6.22
N TYR A 261 9.54 14.97 5.46
CA TYR A 261 8.33 14.16 5.59
C TYR A 261 8.20 13.59 7.02
N PHE A 262 9.27 13.00 7.55
CA PHE A 262 9.29 12.45 8.90
C PHE A 262 8.95 13.51 9.96
N CYS A 263 9.58 14.69 9.87
CA CYS A 263 9.32 15.82 10.76
C CYS A 263 7.86 16.30 10.65
N LYS A 264 7.34 16.42 9.43
CA LYS A 264 5.95 16.83 9.18
C LYS A 264 4.95 15.88 9.83
N VAL A 265 5.06 14.57 9.59
CA VAL A 265 4.08 13.59 10.09
C VAL A 265 4.18 13.32 11.59
N ASN A 266 5.34 13.62 12.20
CA ASN A 266 5.57 13.51 13.64
C ASN A 266 5.47 14.84 14.40
N HIS A 267 5.14 15.95 13.73
CA HIS A 267 5.05 17.30 14.32
C HIS A 267 6.34 17.76 15.02
N ILE A 268 7.49 17.51 14.38
CA ILE A 268 8.82 17.89 14.88
C ILE A 268 9.32 19.10 14.10
N ASN A 269 9.79 20.13 14.81
CA ASN A 269 10.51 21.23 14.19
C ASN A 269 11.97 20.83 13.91
N GLY A 270 12.27 20.45 12.68
CA GLY A 270 13.61 20.01 12.25
C GLY A 270 14.71 21.05 12.48
N ASN A 271 14.39 22.35 12.45
CA ASN A 271 15.34 23.44 12.65
C ASN A 271 15.71 23.66 14.13
N LYS A 272 14.96 23.04 15.04
CA LYS A 272 15.17 23.14 16.50
C LYS A 272 15.52 21.79 17.13
N LEU A 273 16.09 20.87 16.34
CA LEU A 273 16.53 19.59 16.87
C LEU A 273 17.71 19.78 17.84
N PRO A 274 17.68 19.14 19.03
CA PRO A 274 18.84 19.13 19.90
C PRO A 274 19.97 18.33 19.26
N LYS A 275 21.21 18.54 19.72
CA LYS A 275 22.34 17.69 19.34
C LYS A 275 22.13 16.26 19.86
N ALA A 276 22.70 15.29 19.15
CA ALA A 276 22.70 13.91 19.59
C ALA A 276 23.41 13.81 20.96
N ASN A 277 22.76 13.15 21.91
CA ASN A 277 23.24 13.02 23.28
C ASN A 277 23.04 11.58 23.79
N GLY A 278 23.39 10.62 22.94
CA GLY A 278 23.29 9.19 23.24
C GLY A 278 24.34 8.72 24.25
N ALA A 279 24.24 7.46 24.66
CA ALA A 279 25.14 6.87 25.66
C ALA A 279 26.62 6.94 25.25
N LEU A 280 26.94 6.90 23.95
CA LEU A 280 28.32 7.04 23.48
C LEU A 280 28.88 8.45 23.69
N VAL A 281 28.03 9.48 23.55
CA VAL A 281 28.42 10.88 23.75
C VAL A 281 28.61 11.18 25.24
N GLN A 282 27.87 10.51 26.11
CA GLN A 282 27.92 10.69 27.57
C GLN A 282 29.19 10.16 28.24
N ILE A 283 29.97 9.32 27.54
CA ILE A 283 31.18 8.66 28.08
C ILE A 283 32.46 9.26 27.46
N GLN A 284 32.31 10.10 26.44
CA GLN A 284 33.39 10.84 25.80
C GLN A 284 33.57 12.19 26.47
#